data_AF-A0AAE1CVK8-F1
#
_entry.id   AF-A0AAE1CVK8-F1
#
_cell.length_a   1.000
_cell.length_b   1.000
_cell.length_c   1.000
_cell.angle_alpha   90.00
_cell.angle_beta   90.00
_cell.angle_gamma   90.00
#
_symmetry.space_group_name_H-M   'P 1'
#
loop_
_entity.id
_entity.type
_entity.pdbx_description
1 polymer ?
#
loop_
_entity_poly.entity_id
_entity_poly.type
_entity_poly.pdbx_seq_one_letter_code
_entity_poly.pdbx_strand_id
1 'polypeptide(L)'
;MIKVRVAEIAWERSVERNKLRYVTVVSDGDSKAYNKICDLAPYRETVIEKEECLNHSALAKKETPRPHKVHIHTPLNKKLQHSHQSQPDEEMSVGCHPECQ
;
A
#
# COMPACT_ATOMS: atom_id res chain seq x y z
N MET A 1 9.16 -7.67 12.34
CA MET A 1 8.67 -8.94 12.94
C MET A 1 7.14 -9.03 13.03
N ILE A 2 6.41 -7.96 13.38
CA ILE A 2 4.93 -7.98 13.55
C ILE A 2 4.16 -8.48 12.32
N LYS A 3 4.50 -8.03 11.09
CA LYS A 3 3.81 -8.41 9.85
C LYS A 3 3.72 -9.94 9.65
N VAL A 4 4.80 -10.65 9.97
CA VAL A 4 4.89 -12.11 9.84
C VAL A 4 3.95 -12.82 10.82
N ARG A 5 3.91 -12.37 12.07
CA ARG A 5 3.03 -12.94 13.10
C ARG A 5 1.55 -12.69 12.82
N VAL A 6 1.21 -11.53 12.29
CA VAL A 6 -0.18 -11.21 11.89
C VAL A 6 -0.63 -12.13 10.75
N ALA A 7 0.25 -12.38 9.77
CA ALA A 7 -0.02 -13.31 8.68
C ALA A 7 -0.24 -14.75 9.18
N GLU A 8 0.62 -15.24 10.08
CA GLU A 8 0.45 -16.56 10.70
C GLU A 8 -0.94 -16.71 11.36
N ILE A 9 -1.30 -15.79 12.24
CA ILE A 9 -2.58 -15.82 12.98
C ILE A 9 -3.79 -15.73 12.02
N ALA A 10 -3.73 -14.88 11.00
CA ALA A 10 -4.84 -14.71 10.07
C ALA A 10 -5.10 -15.97 9.23
N TRP A 11 -4.04 -16.69 8.83
CA TRP A 11 -4.16 -17.92 8.04
C TRP A 11 -4.58 -19.11 8.91
N GLU A 12 -4.08 -19.24 10.15
CA GLU A 12 -4.57 -20.25 11.10
C GLU A 12 -6.10 -20.10 11.32
N ARG A 13 -6.53 -18.87 11.62
CA ARG A 13 -7.95 -18.57 11.86
C ARG A 13 -8.84 -18.83 10.65
N SER A 14 -8.31 -18.70 9.44
CA SER A 14 -9.09 -18.95 8.21
C SER A 14 -9.65 -20.37 8.19
N VAL A 15 -8.85 -21.36 8.63
CA VAL A 15 -9.23 -22.77 8.71
C VAL A 15 -10.12 -22.99 9.93
N GLU A 16 -9.64 -22.60 11.11
CA GLU A 16 -10.26 -22.96 12.39
C GLU A 16 -11.62 -22.29 12.62
N ARG A 17 -11.74 -21.02 12.25
CA ARG A 17 -12.89 -20.18 12.62
C ARG A 17 -13.81 -19.88 11.45
N ASN A 18 -13.25 -19.72 10.27
CA ASN A 18 -13.99 -19.18 9.13
C ASN A 18 -14.28 -20.22 8.04
N LYS A 19 -13.61 -21.38 8.06
CA LYS A 19 -13.70 -22.42 7.00
C LYS A 19 -13.44 -21.83 5.61
N LEU A 20 -12.53 -20.86 5.52
CA LEU A 20 -12.12 -20.19 4.28
C LEU A 20 -10.72 -20.63 3.88
N ARG A 21 -10.46 -20.61 2.57
CA ARG A 21 -9.14 -20.86 2.00
C ARG A 21 -8.67 -19.64 1.24
N TYR A 22 -7.58 -19.04 1.68
CA TYR A 22 -6.88 -18.01 0.93
C TYR A 22 -5.98 -18.67 -0.11
N VAL A 23 -6.10 -18.27 -1.36
CA VAL A 23 -5.30 -18.82 -2.47
C VAL A 23 -4.17 -17.87 -2.90
N THR A 24 -4.27 -16.60 -2.53
CA THR A 24 -3.33 -15.55 -2.95
C THR A 24 -2.97 -14.68 -1.75
N VAL A 25 -1.71 -14.26 -1.67
CA VAL A 25 -1.24 -13.24 -0.73
C VAL A 25 -0.61 -12.09 -1.51
N VAL A 26 -1.11 -10.88 -1.28
CA VAL A 26 -0.51 -9.64 -1.80
C VAL A 26 0.48 -9.12 -0.76
N SER A 27 1.75 -8.96 -1.12
CA SER A 27 2.76 -8.36 -0.23
C SER A 27 3.57 -7.25 -0.91
N ASP A 28 4.26 -6.45 -0.10
CA ASP A 28 5.09 -5.33 -0.57
C ASP A 28 6.54 -5.76 -0.63
N GLY A 29 7.03 -6.28 -1.76
CA GLY A 29 8.45 -6.52 -2.07
C GLY A 29 9.22 -7.54 -1.21
N ASP A 30 8.82 -7.74 0.04
CA ASP A 30 9.40 -8.67 0.98
C ASP A 30 8.55 -9.95 1.06
N SER A 31 9.24 -11.09 1.09
CA SER A 31 8.63 -12.42 1.09
C SER A 31 8.57 -13.04 2.49
N LYS A 32 8.89 -12.31 3.56
CA LYS A 32 9.00 -12.90 4.91
C LYS A 32 7.67 -13.46 5.42
N ALA A 33 6.57 -12.74 5.18
CA ALA A 33 5.24 -13.20 5.53
C ALA A 33 4.79 -14.37 4.63
N TYR A 34 5.07 -14.27 3.32
CA TYR A 34 4.77 -15.33 2.36
C TYR A 34 5.47 -16.65 2.73
N ASN A 35 6.78 -16.61 2.98
CA ASN A 35 7.55 -17.80 3.35
C ASN A 35 6.97 -18.45 4.61
N LYS A 36 6.62 -17.64 5.62
CA LYS A 36 6.03 -18.16 6.86
C LYS A 36 4.65 -18.81 6.62
N ILE A 37 3.85 -18.27 5.71
CA ILE A 37 2.58 -18.87 5.30
C ILE A 37 2.82 -20.21 4.57
N CYS A 38 3.82 -20.28 3.69
CA CYS A 38 4.21 -21.52 3.01
C CYS A 38 4.68 -22.59 4.01
N ASP A 39 5.50 -22.20 5.00
CA ASP A 39 5.97 -23.09 6.06
C ASP A 39 4.81 -23.62 6.93
N LEU A 40 3.79 -22.80 7.16
CA LEU A 40 2.58 -23.20 7.88
C LEU A 40 1.76 -24.25 7.12
N ALA A 41 1.88 -24.28 5.78
CA ALA A 41 1.15 -25.18 4.88
C ALA A 41 -0.34 -25.39 5.25
N PRO A 42 -1.12 -24.32 5.46
CA PRO A 42 -2.43 -24.41 6.12
C PRO A 42 -3.47 -25.22 5.32
N TYR A 43 -3.23 -25.44 4.03
CA TYR A 43 -4.19 -26.04 3.10
C TYR A 43 -3.66 -27.26 2.34
N ARG A 44 -2.64 -27.95 2.87
CA ARG A 44 -2.02 -29.19 2.33
C ARG A 44 -1.65 -29.15 0.84
N GLU A 45 -2.64 -29.33 -0.04
CA GLU A 45 -2.49 -29.44 -1.49
C GLU A 45 -2.67 -28.10 -2.23
N THR A 46 -3.10 -27.04 -1.54
CA THR A 46 -3.30 -25.73 -2.18
C THR A 46 -2.00 -24.93 -2.16
N VAL A 47 -1.48 -24.64 -3.36
CA VAL A 47 -0.38 -23.68 -3.56
C VAL A 47 -0.93 -22.27 -3.32
N ILE A 48 -0.21 -21.48 -2.53
CA ILE A 48 -0.55 -20.09 -2.25
C ILE A 48 0.27 -19.22 -3.20
N GLU A 49 -0.40 -18.41 -4.01
CA GLU A 49 0.24 -17.51 -4.96
C GLU A 49 0.67 -16.21 -4.27
N LYS A 50 1.84 -15.68 -4.63
CA LYS A 50 2.32 -14.39 -4.17
C LYS A 50 2.13 -13.35 -5.27
N GLU A 51 1.39 -12.30 -4.96
CA GLU A 51 1.27 -11.11 -5.78
C GLU A 51 2.01 -9.92 -5.14
N GLU A 52 2.57 -9.07 -5.99
CA GLU A 52 3.23 -7.84 -5.54
C GLU A 52 2.23 -6.68 -5.49
N CYS A 53 2.39 -5.82 -4.49
CA CYS A 53 1.60 -4.59 -4.44
C CYS A 53 1.90 -3.69 -5.65
N LEU A 54 0.90 -2.91 -6.09
CA LEU A 54 1.02 -2.04 -7.27
C LEU A 54 2.15 -1.02 -7.15
N ASN A 55 2.39 -0.52 -5.93
CA ASN A 55 3.48 0.41 -5.67
C ASN A 55 4.85 -0.25 -5.92
N HIS A 56 5.06 -1.45 -5.38
CA HIS A 56 6.29 -2.21 -5.61
C HIS A 56 6.45 -2.59 -7.08
N SER A 57 5.36 -3.03 -7.72
CA SER A 57 5.33 -3.41 -9.14
C SER A 57 5.66 -2.25 -10.07
N ALA A 58 5.15 -1.05 -9.81
CA ALA A 58 5.44 0.15 -10.59
C ALA A 58 6.88 0.62 -10.41
N LEU A 59 7.38 0.63 -9.16
CA LEU A 59 8.77 0.97 -8.87
C LEU A 59 9.75 -0.01 -9.53
N ALA A 60 9.46 -1.32 -9.51
CA ALA A 60 10.27 -2.34 -10.18
C ALA A 60 10.33 -2.11 -11.71
N LYS A 61 9.24 -1.63 -12.30
CA LYS A 61 9.15 -1.29 -13.74
C LYS A 61 9.73 0.10 -14.08
N LYS A 62 10.26 0.85 -13.10
CA LYS A 62 10.69 2.25 -13.23
C LYS A 62 9.56 3.18 -13.70
N GLU A 63 8.33 2.80 -13.44
CA GLU A 63 7.15 3.62 -13.69
C GLU A 63 6.88 4.46 -12.44
N THR A 64 6.42 5.71 -12.60
CA THR A 64 5.93 6.48 -11.47
C THR A 64 4.60 5.86 -11.01
N PRO A 65 4.48 5.42 -9.74
CA PRO A 65 3.22 4.91 -9.23
C PRO A 65 2.17 6.02 -9.36
N ARG A 66 1.13 5.80 -10.17
CA ARG A 66 0.05 6.81 -10.28
C ARG A 66 -0.52 7.05 -8.89
N PRO A 67 -0.76 8.31 -8.47
CA PRO A 67 -1.26 8.59 -7.14
C PRO A 67 -2.65 7.95 -6.99
N HIS A 68 -2.70 6.78 -6.34
CA HIS A 68 -3.92 6.00 -6.20
C HIS A 68 -5.02 6.73 -5.41
N LYS A 69 -4.67 7.80 -4.68
CA LYS A 69 -5.62 8.66 -3.98
C LYS A 69 -6.46 9.57 -4.90
N VAL A 70 -6.08 9.74 -6.17
CA VAL A 70 -6.79 10.65 -7.10
C VAL A 70 -8.03 9.98 -7.73
N HIS A 71 -8.04 8.64 -7.84
CA HIS A 71 -9.09 7.90 -8.55
C HIS A 71 -9.97 7.00 -7.67
N ILE A 72 -9.72 6.92 -6.36
CA ILE A 72 -10.68 6.28 -5.45
C ILE A 72 -11.77 7.31 -5.15
N HIS A 73 -12.87 7.24 -5.91
CA HIS A 73 -14.14 7.87 -5.53
C HIS A 73 -14.78 7.07 -4.39
N THR A 74 -14.14 7.06 -3.22
CA THR A 74 -14.86 6.73 -1.99
C THR A 74 -15.80 7.91 -1.70
N PRO A 75 -17.05 7.67 -1.26
CA PRO A 75 -17.96 8.74 -0.84
C PRO A 75 -17.37 9.68 0.24
N LEU A 76 -16.29 9.25 0.91
CA LEU A 76 -15.57 9.99 1.94
C LEU A 76 -14.81 11.23 1.45
N ASN A 77 -14.35 11.27 0.19
CA ASN A 77 -13.45 12.34 -0.29
C ASN A 77 -14.16 13.62 -0.79
N LYS A 78 -15.49 13.66 -0.86
CA LYS A 78 -16.23 14.86 -1.31
C LYS A 78 -16.05 16.09 -0.40
N LYS A 79 -15.59 15.93 0.84
CA LYS A 79 -15.42 17.04 1.79
C LYS A 79 -14.07 17.76 1.70
N LEU A 80 -13.11 17.26 0.92
CA LEU A 80 -11.77 17.85 0.82
C LEU A 80 -11.55 18.70 -0.45
N GLN A 81 -12.48 18.68 -1.41
CA GLN A 81 -12.29 19.34 -2.71
C GLN A 81 -12.71 20.83 -2.75
N HIS A 82 -13.16 21.42 -1.64
CA HIS A 82 -13.67 22.80 -1.64
C HIS A 82 -12.82 23.84 -0.91
N SER A 83 -11.62 23.51 -0.40
CA SER A 83 -10.77 24.49 0.32
C SER A 83 -9.64 25.11 -0.50
N HIS A 84 -9.54 24.81 -1.80
CA HIS A 84 -8.57 25.46 -2.69
C HIS A 84 -9.28 26.08 -3.89
N GLN A 85 -10.01 27.18 -3.64
CA GLN A 85 -10.23 28.18 -4.68
C GLN A 85 -9.15 29.26 -4.51
N SER A 86 -8.36 29.35 -5.57
CA SER A 86 -7.29 30.30 -5.92
C SER A 86 -7.59 31.75 -5.54
N GLN A 87 -6.61 32.41 -4.89
CA GLN A 87 -6.46 33.86 -4.97
C GLN A 87 -5.45 34.18 -6.10
N PRO A 88 -5.68 35.24 -6.91
CA PRO A 88 -4.81 35.60 -8.02
C PRO A 88 -3.50 36.26 -7.54
N ASP A 89 -2.45 36.06 -8.33
CA ASP A 89 -1.09 36.54 -8.11
C ASP A 89 -1.02 38.07 -7.99
N GLU A 90 -0.70 38.57 -6.80
CA GLU A 90 -0.24 39.95 -6.62
C GLU A 90 1.30 39.96 -6.67
N GLU A 91 1.82 40.61 -7.70
CA GLU A 91 3.22 40.82 -7.98
C GLU A 91 3.89 41.58 -6.81
N MET A 92 4.75 40.90 -6.05
CA MET A 92 5.51 41.56 -4.97
C MET A 92 7.01 41.32 -5.17
N SER A 93 7.65 42.33 -5.74
CA SER A 93 9.10 42.47 -5.83
C SER A 93 9.74 42.38 -4.46
N VAL A 94 10.73 41.51 -4.26
CA VAL A 94 11.58 41.57 -3.07
C VAL A 94 13.04 41.49 -3.50
N GLY A 95 13.75 42.55 -3.11
CA GLY A 95 15.14 42.84 -3.45
C GLY A 95 16.17 41.90 -2.82
N CYS A 96 17.37 42.05 -3.38
CA CYS A 96 18.61 41.40 -3.00
C CYS A 96 19.17 41.96 -1.68
N HIS A 97 19.57 41.11 -0.72
CA HIS A 97 20.79 41.20 0.11
C HIS A 97 20.91 39.98 1.08
N PRO A 98 22.06 39.70 1.73
CA PRO A 98 22.82 38.47 1.57
C PRO A 98 23.13 37.80 2.94
N GLU A 99 24.05 36.85 2.92
CA GLU A 99 24.85 36.35 4.05
C GLU A 99 24.24 35.21 4.90
N CYS A 100 24.59 33.99 4.50
CA CYS A 100 24.86 32.89 5.42
C CYS A 100 26.33 32.48 5.23
N GLN A 101 27.18 32.92 6.14
CA GLN A 101 28.38 32.19 6.56
C GLN A 101 28.03 31.41 7.83
#